data_AF-A0A849K6J1-F1
#
_entry.id   AF-A0A849K6J1-F1
#
_cell.length_a   1.000
_cell.length_b   1.000
_cell.length_c   1.000
_cell.angle_alpha   90.00
_cell.angle_beta   90.00
_cell.angle_gamma   90.00
#
_symmetry.space_group_name_H-M   'P 1'
#
loop_
_entity.id
_entity.type
_entity.pdbx_description
1 polymer ?
#
loop_
_entity_poly.entity_id
_entity_poly.type
_entity_poly.pdbx_seq_one_letter_code
_entity_poly.pdbx_strand_id
1 'polypeptide(L)'
;MNSITIPASSRYPLGGLGNLPSANTFGELSNFLRHAIADEDSRIFSESMQALAMHAEGVVASLRLSRHRDRAGPVLMDMLTVLRDHRSMVVNLGLAWRGLYEYAGYLQALNNFRVLIGQWLLHIDPWDDEVAVTPDEFALVSWRTLGEGMLLIDMYEQWLEREGEAGTDLGELREPQMDRVLQWWQKLRR
;
A
#
# COMPACT_ATOMS: atom_id res chain seq x y z
N MET A 1 -6.56 -5.75 -53.32
CA MET A 1 -6.40 -4.76 -52.24
C MET A 1 -6.71 -5.48 -50.93
N ASN A 2 -5.68 -5.79 -50.15
CA ASN A 2 -5.79 -6.61 -48.94
C ASN A 2 -6.10 -5.72 -47.73
N SER A 3 -7.26 -5.91 -47.12
CA SER A 3 -7.59 -5.31 -45.82
C SER A 3 -6.95 -6.14 -44.71
N ILE A 4 -6.06 -5.51 -43.95
CA ILE A 4 -5.41 -6.11 -42.77
C ILE A 4 -6.40 -6.06 -41.62
N THR A 5 -6.88 -7.22 -41.16
CA THR A 5 -7.66 -7.35 -39.93
C THR A 5 -6.70 -7.29 -38.75
N ILE A 6 -6.71 -6.17 -38.02
CA ILE A 6 -5.96 -6.03 -36.77
C ILE A 6 -6.68 -6.87 -35.70
N PRO A 7 -6.03 -7.86 -35.05
CA PRO A 7 -6.67 -8.60 -33.98
C PRO A 7 -6.98 -7.69 -32.80
N ALA A 8 -8.19 -7.82 -32.26
CA ALA A 8 -8.65 -7.08 -31.09
C ALA A 8 -7.65 -7.27 -29.94
N SER A 9 -7.07 -6.16 -29.51
CA SER A 9 -6.20 -6.12 -28.33
C SER A 9 -7.03 -6.55 -27.13
N SER A 10 -6.56 -7.54 -26.37
CA SER A 10 -7.13 -8.01 -25.10
C SER A 10 -6.93 -6.95 -24.01
N ARG A 11 -7.46 -5.74 -24.24
CA ARG A 11 -7.61 -4.72 -23.21
C ARG A 11 -9.02 -4.88 -22.72
N TYR A 12 -9.16 -5.35 -21.48
CA TYR A 12 -10.41 -5.25 -20.74
C TYR A 12 -10.97 -3.84 -20.95
N PRO A 13 -12.24 -3.69 -21.36
CA PRO A 13 -12.88 -2.39 -21.39
C PRO A 13 -12.81 -1.82 -19.97
N LEU A 14 -12.17 -0.66 -19.80
CA LEU A 14 -12.21 0.14 -18.57
C LEU A 14 -13.60 0.78 -18.39
N GLY A 15 -14.65 0.00 -18.60
CA GLY A 15 -16.04 0.39 -18.35
C GLY A 15 -16.32 0.20 -16.86
N GLY A 16 -15.85 1.14 -16.04
CA GLY A 16 -16.04 1.08 -14.60
C GLY A 16 -15.19 2.03 -13.74
N LEU A 17 -14.46 2.99 -14.31
CA LEU A 17 -13.69 3.99 -13.54
C LEU A 17 -14.58 5.07 -12.86
N GLY A 18 -15.88 4.80 -12.70
CA GLY A 18 -16.85 5.76 -12.16
C GLY A 18 -16.77 5.95 -10.65
N ASN A 19 -15.93 5.22 -9.92
CA ASN A 19 -15.77 5.39 -8.48
C ASN A 19 -14.39 4.95 -7.97
N LEU A 20 -13.32 5.34 -8.65
CA LEU A 20 -12.00 5.25 -8.01
C LEU A 20 -11.92 6.37 -6.96
N PRO A 21 -11.67 6.07 -5.68
CA PRO A 21 -11.48 7.09 -4.66
C PRO A 21 -10.22 7.91 -4.99
N SER A 22 -10.39 9.14 -5.47
CA SER A 22 -9.29 10.09 -5.62
C SER A 22 -9.10 10.82 -4.29
N ALA A 23 -8.04 10.48 -3.55
CA ALA A 23 -7.60 11.30 -2.42
C ALA A 23 -6.56 12.31 -2.93
N ASN A 24 -6.92 13.60 -2.90
CA ASN A 24 -6.03 14.69 -3.28
C ASN A 24 -5.31 15.30 -2.06
N THR A 25 -5.72 14.92 -0.84
CA THR A 25 -5.14 15.38 0.42
C THR A 25 -5.01 14.24 1.44
N PHE A 26 -4.08 14.35 2.39
CA PHE A 26 -3.92 13.35 3.46
C PHE A 26 -5.17 13.23 4.33
N GLY A 27 -5.88 14.35 4.55
CA GLY A 27 -7.18 14.36 5.21
C GLY A 27 -8.27 13.58 4.47
N GLU A 28 -8.32 13.66 3.14
CA GLU A 28 -9.25 12.85 2.33
C GLU A 28 -8.94 11.35 2.43
N LEU A 29 -7.65 10.98 2.37
CA LEU A 29 -7.21 9.60 2.58
C LEU A 29 -7.62 9.07 3.97
N SER A 30 -7.39 9.88 5.01
CA SER A 30 -7.77 9.61 6.40
C SER A 30 -9.29 9.39 6.56
N ASN A 31 -10.12 10.13 5.82
CA ASN A 31 -11.58 9.94 5.82
C ASN A 31 -12.03 8.67 5.08
N PHE A 32 -11.34 8.33 3.99
CA PHE A 32 -11.60 7.08 3.26
C PHE A 32 -11.32 5.85 4.12
N LEU A 33 -10.14 5.81 4.76
CA LEU A 33 -9.71 4.69 5.61
C LEU A 33 -10.68 4.39 6.76
N ARG A 34 -11.42 5.41 7.24
CA ARG A 34 -12.46 5.22 8.27
C ARG A 34 -13.63 4.32 7.83
N HIS A 35 -13.82 4.11 6.53
CA HIS A 35 -14.94 3.35 5.99
C HIS A 35 -14.53 1.97 5.42
N ALA A 36 -13.23 1.67 5.32
CA ALA A 36 -12.71 0.39 4.88
C ALA A 36 -12.74 -0.62 6.05
N ILE A 37 -13.75 -1.49 6.09
CA ILE A 37 -13.89 -2.50 7.15
C ILE A 37 -14.36 -3.82 6.53
N ALA A 38 -13.41 -4.67 6.16
CA ALA A 38 -13.68 -6.06 5.80
C ALA A 38 -13.60 -7.01 7.01
N ASP A 39 -12.67 -6.72 7.94
CA ASP A 39 -12.52 -7.41 9.23
C ASP A 39 -11.75 -6.54 10.25
N GLU A 40 -11.47 -7.10 11.43
CA GLU A 40 -10.79 -6.41 12.53
C GLU A 40 -9.33 -6.02 12.19
N ASP A 41 -8.59 -6.89 11.48
CA ASP A 41 -7.23 -6.59 11.05
C ASP A 41 -7.22 -5.44 10.02
N SER A 42 -8.20 -5.40 9.12
CA SER A 42 -8.41 -4.31 8.15
C SER A 42 -8.69 -2.99 8.85
N ARG A 43 -9.52 -3.01 9.91
CA ARG A 43 -9.81 -1.83 10.73
C ARG A 43 -8.55 -1.31 11.42
N ILE A 44 -7.80 -2.20 12.10
CA ILE A 44 -6.55 -1.85 12.79
C ILE A 44 -5.52 -1.29 11.81
N PHE A 45 -5.38 -1.92 10.64
CA PHE A 45 -4.45 -1.45 9.62
C PHE A 45 -4.87 -0.05 9.11
N SER A 46 -6.15 0.14 8.79
CA SER A 46 -6.68 1.41 8.32
C SER A 46 -6.51 2.55 9.33
N GLU A 47 -6.74 2.29 10.62
CA GLU A 47 -6.49 3.25 11.70
C GLU A 47 -5.01 3.61 11.81
N SER A 48 -4.12 2.64 11.69
CA SER A 48 -2.69 2.88 11.73
C SER A 48 -2.19 3.65 10.49
N MET A 49 -2.76 3.38 9.32
CA MET A 49 -2.52 4.14 8.09
C MET A 49 -2.99 5.59 8.22
N GLN A 50 -4.14 5.81 8.86
CA GLN A 50 -4.66 7.14 9.15
C GLN A 50 -3.71 7.91 10.08
N ALA A 51 -3.21 7.27 11.14
CA ALA A 51 -2.21 7.87 12.02
C ALA A 51 -0.93 8.25 11.25
N LEU A 52 -0.41 7.35 10.41
CA LEU A 52 0.76 7.60 9.58
C LEU A 52 0.56 8.80 8.64
N ALA A 53 -0.60 8.91 7.99
CA ALA A 53 -0.94 10.02 7.11
C ALA A 53 -1.02 11.36 7.86
N MET A 54 -1.65 11.38 9.05
CA MET A 54 -1.72 12.60 9.87
C MET A 54 -0.35 13.09 10.31
N HIS A 55 0.53 12.19 10.76
CA HIS A 55 1.90 12.56 11.13
C HIS A 55 2.70 13.05 9.91
N ALA A 56 2.54 12.41 8.75
CA ALA A 56 3.18 12.87 7.52
C ALA A 56 2.73 14.30 7.15
N GLU A 57 1.43 14.59 7.22
CA GLU A 57 0.90 15.93 6.99
C GLU A 57 1.45 16.96 8.00
N GLY A 58 1.54 16.59 9.28
CA GLY A 58 2.15 17.41 10.33
C GLY A 58 3.62 17.73 10.05
N VAL A 59 4.40 16.76 9.57
CA VAL A 59 5.80 16.98 9.18
C VAL A 59 5.88 17.92 7.97
N VAL A 60 5.07 17.72 6.93
CA VAL A 60 5.04 18.61 5.76
C VAL A 60 4.70 20.05 6.18
N ALA A 61 3.70 20.22 7.05
CA ALA A 61 3.34 21.53 7.57
C ALA A 61 4.50 22.18 8.36
N SER A 62 5.17 21.42 9.22
CA SER A 62 6.34 21.90 9.97
C SER A 62 7.48 22.33 9.05
N LEU A 63 7.82 21.52 8.04
CA LEU A 63 8.87 21.83 7.07
C LEU A 63 8.54 23.09 6.24
N ARG A 64 7.26 23.35 5.95
CA ARG A 64 6.81 24.59 5.28
C ARG A 64 6.99 25.82 6.16
N LEU A 65 6.89 25.68 7.48
CA LEU A 65 7.13 26.77 8.42
C LEU A 65 8.62 27.04 8.63
N SER A 66 9.42 25.98 8.75
CA SER A 66 10.86 26.07 9.00
C SER A 66 11.55 24.75 8.71
N ARG A 67 12.64 24.80 7.94
CA ARG A 67 13.53 23.65 7.72
C ARG A 67 14.75 23.62 8.63
N HIS A 68 14.94 24.64 9.47
CA HIS A 68 16.03 24.64 10.45
C HIS A 68 15.97 23.37 11.32
N ARG A 69 17.13 22.78 11.52
CA ARG A 69 17.32 21.46 12.12
C ARG A 69 16.81 21.36 13.54
N ASP A 70 16.89 22.45 14.31
CA ASP A 70 16.34 22.55 15.67
C ASP A 70 14.82 22.32 15.72
N ARG A 71 14.10 22.72 14.66
CA ARG A 71 12.64 22.55 14.54
C ARG A 71 12.24 21.31 13.74
N ALA A 72 12.93 21.05 12.63
CA ALA A 72 12.62 19.94 11.73
C ALA A 72 13.10 18.58 12.27
N GLY A 73 14.22 18.55 13.00
CA GLY A 73 14.79 17.32 13.55
C GLY A 73 13.84 16.54 14.47
N PRO A 74 13.24 17.18 15.49
CA PRO A 74 12.31 16.50 16.40
C PRO A 74 11.09 15.89 15.71
N VAL A 75 10.46 16.59 14.75
CA VAL A 75 9.27 16.07 14.04
C VAL A 75 9.62 14.92 13.10
N LEU A 76 10.81 14.94 12.48
CA LEU A 76 11.31 13.83 11.66
C LEU A 76 11.66 12.61 12.52
N MET A 77 12.23 12.82 13.72
CA MET A 77 12.48 11.75 14.68
C MET A 77 11.18 11.13 15.22
N ASP A 78 10.16 11.94 15.48
CA ASP A 78 8.83 11.46 15.86
C ASP A 78 8.24 10.57 14.75
N MET A 79 8.36 11.00 13.49
CA MET A 79 7.93 10.20 12.33
C MET A 79 8.63 8.83 12.23
N LEU A 80 9.90 8.72 12.62
CA LEU A 80 10.59 7.42 12.70
C LEU A 80 9.95 6.48 13.73
N THR A 81 9.46 7.03 14.85
CA THR A 81 8.75 6.27 15.88
C THR A 81 7.42 5.77 15.34
N VAL A 82 6.65 6.66 14.70
CA VAL A 82 5.36 6.31 14.06
C VAL A 82 5.54 5.23 12.99
N LEU A 83 6.55 5.35 12.13
CA LEU A 83 6.87 4.34 11.11
C LEU A 83 7.24 2.99 11.72
N ARG A 84 8.01 3.00 12.82
CA ARG A 84 8.39 1.78 13.52
C ARG A 84 7.17 1.09 14.11
N ASP A 85 6.29 1.84 14.77
CA ASP A 85 5.10 1.31 15.43
C ASP A 85 4.09 0.81 14.39
N HIS A 86 3.89 1.56 13.31
CA HIS A 86 3.10 1.12 12.16
C HIS A 86 3.65 -0.18 11.55
N ARG A 87 4.96 -0.24 11.26
CA ARG A 87 5.59 -1.46 10.76
C ARG A 87 5.41 -2.63 11.71
N SER A 88 5.53 -2.41 13.02
CA SER A 88 5.31 -3.43 14.05
C SER A 88 3.90 -4.00 13.98
N MET A 89 2.89 -3.15 13.76
CA MET A 89 1.52 -3.60 13.54
C MET A 89 1.41 -4.41 12.23
N VAL A 90 1.94 -3.91 11.11
CA VAL A 90 1.88 -4.61 9.81
C VAL A 90 2.47 -6.01 9.89
N VAL A 91 3.61 -6.18 10.56
CA VAL A 91 4.23 -7.51 10.69
C VAL A 91 3.42 -8.48 11.56
N ASN A 92 2.53 -7.96 12.41
CA ASN A 92 1.68 -8.73 13.30
C ASN A 92 0.28 -9.04 12.71
N LEU A 93 -0.06 -8.53 11.52
CA LEU A 93 -1.30 -8.86 10.81
C LEU A 93 -1.46 -10.37 10.58
N GLY A 94 -2.68 -10.83 10.33
CA GLY A 94 -3.01 -12.22 10.03
C GLY A 94 -2.22 -12.83 8.87
N LEU A 95 -2.17 -14.16 8.81
CA LEU A 95 -1.45 -14.92 7.78
C LEU A 95 -1.92 -14.60 6.35
N ALA A 96 -3.21 -14.30 6.16
CA ALA A 96 -3.78 -13.95 4.87
C ALA A 96 -3.12 -12.70 4.26
N TRP A 97 -2.93 -11.64 5.05
CA TRP A 97 -2.19 -10.44 4.65
C TRP A 97 -0.77 -10.75 4.19
N ARG A 98 -0.05 -11.60 4.94
CA ARG A 98 1.35 -11.95 4.62
C ARG A 98 1.47 -12.81 3.35
N GLY A 99 0.38 -13.44 2.91
CA GLY A 99 0.32 -14.22 1.68
C GLY A 99 0.16 -13.37 0.41
N LEU A 100 -0.23 -12.10 0.55
CA LEU A 100 -0.38 -11.17 -0.57
C LEU A 100 1.00 -10.76 -1.10
N TYR A 101 1.10 -10.63 -2.42
CA TYR A 101 2.34 -10.21 -3.08
C TYR A 101 2.76 -8.79 -2.65
N GLU A 102 1.76 -7.93 -2.46
CA GLU A 102 1.86 -6.52 -2.11
C GLU A 102 2.42 -6.30 -0.70
N TYR A 103 2.32 -7.31 0.17
CA TYR A 103 2.81 -7.23 1.54
C TYR A 103 4.32 -6.96 1.60
N ALA A 104 5.09 -7.67 0.76
CA ALA A 104 6.54 -7.44 0.67
C ALA A 104 6.87 -6.05 0.10
N GLY A 105 6.08 -5.60 -0.89
CA GLY A 105 6.20 -4.27 -1.47
C GLY A 105 5.99 -3.17 -0.43
N TYR A 106 4.94 -3.30 0.38
CA TYR A 106 4.63 -2.33 1.42
C TYR A 106 5.69 -2.28 2.53
N LEU A 107 6.18 -3.44 2.99
CA LEU A 107 7.28 -3.49 3.95
C LEU A 107 8.58 -2.87 3.40
N GLN A 108 8.84 -2.99 2.11
CA GLN A 108 9.97 -2.34 1.45
C GLN A 108 9.77 -0.82 1.41
N ALA A 109 8.57 -0.34 1.07
CA ALA A 109 8.23 1.09 1.08
C ALA A 109 8.43 1.72 2.47
N LEU A 110 7.93 1.07 3.52
CA LEU A 110 8.13 1.51 4.91
C LEU A 110 9.62 1.57 5.29
N ASN A 111 10.41 0.56 4.89
CA ASN A 111 11.85 0.56 5.15
C ASN A 111 12.57 1.68 4.38
N ASN A 112 12.24 1.87 3.11
CA ASN A 112 12.82 2.94 2.28
C ASN A 112 12.52 4.31 2.89
N PHE A 113 11.28 4.53 3.33
CA PHE A 113 10.90 5.80 3.96
C PHE A 113 11.68 6.05 5.25
N ARG A 114 11.78 5.05 6.13
CA ARG A 114 12.61 5.11 7.35
C ARG A 114 14.07 5.47 7.04
N VAL A 115 14.67 4.82 6.03
CA VAL A 115 16.05 5.06 5.62
C VAL A 115 16.24 6.49 5.12
N LEU A 116 15.33 6.99 4.28
CA LEU A 116 15.39 8.35 3.75
C LEU A 116 15.28 9.39 4.87
N ILE A 117 14.38 9.21 5.83
CA ILE A 117 14.30 10.11 7.00
C ILE A 117 15.62 10.10 7.77
N GLY A 118 16.20 8.92 8.01
CA GLY A 118 17.51 8.80 8.65
C GLY A 118 18.61 9.53 7.87
N GLN A 119 18.62 9.44 6.54
CA GLN A 119 19.58 10.15 5.69
C GLN A 119 19.40 11.67 5.77
N TRP A 120 18.16 12.17 5.73
CA TRP A 120 17.88 13.60 5.86
C TRP A 120 18.30 14.17 7.22
N LEU A 121 18.11 13.39 8.29
CA LEU A 121 18.54 13.74 9.64
C LEU A 121 20.06 13.73 9.80
N LEU A 122 20.76 12.77 9.17
CA LEU A 122 22.22 12.64 9.29
C LEU A 122 23.00 13.52 8.32
N HIS A 123 22.36 14.01 7.25
CA HIS A 123 22.99 14.96 6.34
C HIS A 123 23.29 16.25 7.09
N ILE A 124 24.53 16.74 7.06
CA ILE A 124 24.94 17.98 7.71
C ILE A 124 25.71 18.80 6.68
N ASP A 125 25.32 20.05 6.48
CA ASP A 125 26.08 21.02 5.69
C ASP A 125 26.78 21.99 6.66
N PRO A 126 28.11 22.20 6.58
CA PRO A 126 28.82 23.15 7.43
C PRO A 126 28.33 24.61 7.31
N TRP A 127 27.62 24.94 6.24
CA TRP A 127 27.20 26.31 5.91
C TRP A 127 25.68 26.49 5.98
N ASP A 128 24.92 25.41 6.15
CA ASP A 128 23.46 25.42 6.21
C ASP A 128 22.96 24.53 7.36
N ASP A 129 22.20 25.12 8.27
CA ASP A 129 21.61 24.43 9.42
C ASP A 129 20.19 23.91 9.12
N GLU A 130 19.78 23.90 7.85
CA GLU A 130 18.55 23.25 7.42
C GLU A 130 18.70 21.74 7.26
N VAL A 131 17.57 21.04 7.38
CA VAL A 131 17.49 19.64 6.93
C VAL A 131 17.50 19.60 5.40
N ALA A 132 18.14 18.57 4.83
CA ALA A 132 18.30 18.44 3.38
C ALA A 132 16.97 18.27 2.61
N VAL A 133 15.91 17.86 3.31
CA VAL A 133 14.62 17.52 2.70
C VAL A 133 13.72 18.74 2.53
N THR A 134 13.19 18.91 1.32
CA THR A 134 12.11 19.86 1.05
C THR A 134 10.75 19.31 1.50
N PRO A 135 9.75 20.16 1.79
CA PRO A 135 8.40 19.68 2.09
C PRO A 135 7.81 18.80 0.99
N ASP A 136 8.08 19.12 -0.28
CA ASP A 136 7.53 18.40 -1.43
C ASP A 136 8.20 17.03 -1.63
N GLU A 137 9.51 16.92 -1.40
CA GLU A 137 10.20 15.63 -1.40
C GLU A 137 9.68 14.72 -0.29
N PHE A 138 9.53 15.26 0.94
CA PHE A 138 8.96 14.50 2.04
C PHE A 138 7.53 14.04 1.72
N ALA A 139 6.69 14.94 1.20
CA ALA A 139 5.32 14.64 0.82
C ALA A 139 5.26 13.54 -0.26
N LEU A 140 6.12 13.61 -1.28
CA LEU A 140 6.18 12.61 -2.35
C LEU A 140 6.49 11.21 -1.80
N VAL A 141 7.48 11.09 -0.92
CA VAL A 141 7.84 9.78 -0.33
C VAL A 141 6.74 9.26 0.59
N SER A 142 6.10 10.15 1.35
CA SER A 142 4.96 9.82 2.19
C SER A 142 3.78 9.29 1.36
N TRP A 143 3.43 9.99 0.27
CA TRP A 143 2.36 9.59 -0.64
C TRP A 143 2.62 8.25 -1.30
N ARG A 144 3.85 8.01 -1.78
CA ARG A 144 4.22 6.71 -2.34
C ARG A 144 4.05 5.61 -1.30
N THR A 145 4.54 5.83 -0.08
CA THR A 145 4.42 4.83 1.00
C THR A 145 2.96 4.54 1.34
N LEU A 146 2.12 5.58 1.48
CA LEU A 146 0.70 5.40 1.77
C LEU A 146 -0.05 4.73 0.61
N GLY A 147 0.32 5.03 -0.64
CA GLY A 147 -0.24 4.38 -1.82
C GLY A 147 0.01 2.86 -1.84
N GLU A 148 1.21 2.43 -1.46
CA GLU A 148 1.53 0.99 -1.33
C GLU A 148 0.70 0.32 -0.22
N GLY A 149 0.46 1.01 0.90
CA GLY A 149 -0.39 0.49 1.97
C GLY A 149 -1.86 0.40 1.56
N MET A 150 -2.36 1.38 0.80
CA MET A 150 -3.70 1.36 0.22
C MET A 150 -3.88 0.23 -0.78
N LEU A 151 -2.88 -0.02 -1.62
CA LEU A 151 -2.89 -1.14 -2.55
C LEU A 151 -2.96 -2.48 -1.80
N LEU A 152 -2.24 -2.62 -0.69
CA LEU A 152 -2.31 -3.82 0.14
C LEU A 152 -3.71 -4.04 0.72
N ILE A 153 -4.37 -2.97 1.20
CA ILE A 153 -5.77 -3.04 1.69
C ILE A 153 -6.70 -3.46 0.55
N ASP A 154 -6.63 -2.80 -0.61
CA ASP A 154 -7.47 -3.11 -1.77
C ASP A 154 -7.30 -4.56 -2.25
N MET A 155 -6.06 -5.07 -2.30
CA MET A 155 -5.82 -6.47 -2.68
C MET A 155 -6.33 -7.46 -1.65
N TYR A 156 -6.30 -7.11 -0.37
CA TYR A 156 -6.87 -7.94 0.69
C TYR A 156 -8.40 -8.01 0.59
N GLU A 157 -9.05 -6.86 0.39
CA GLU A 157 -10.50 -6.79 0.23
C GLU A 157 -10.96 -7.61 -1.01
N GLN A 158 -10.28 -7.47 -2.14
CA GLN A 158 -10.56 -8.28 -3.34
C GLN A 158 -10.31 -9.78 -3.12
N TRP A 159 -9.32 -10.14 -2.30
CA TRP A 159 -9.07 -11.54 -1.96
C TRP A 159 -10.19 -12.11 -1.08
N LEU A 160 -10.69 -11.35 -0.11
CA LEU A 160 -11.84 -11.74 0.73
C LEU A 160 -13.11 -11.95 -0.09
N GLU A 161 -13.38 -11.06 -1.05
CA GLU A 161 -14.52 -11.21 -1.96
C GLU A 161 -14.44 -12.53 -2.74
N ARG A 162 -13.26 -12.87 -3.28
CA ARG A 162 -13.04 -14.13 -4.00
C ARG A 162 -13.19 -15.37 -3.12
N GLU A 163 -12.71 -15.34 -1.88
CA GLU A 163 -12.91 -16.47 -0.95
C GLU A 163 -14.37 -16.63 -0.52
N GLY A 164 -15.07 -15.52 -0.31
CA GLY A 164 -16.51 -15.51 -0.04
C GLY A 164 -17.33 -16.08 -1.20
N GLU A 165 -16.98 -15.72 -2.44
CA GLU A 165 -17.60 -16.26 -3.65
C GLU A 165 -17.25 -17.75 -3.86
N ALA A 166 -15.99 -18.15 -3.67
CA ALA A 166 -15.53 -19.53 -3.78
C ALA A 166 -16.24 -20.47 -2.76
N GLY A 167 -16.58 -19.97 -1.57
CA GLY A 167 -17.41 -20.70 -0.60
C GLY A 167 -18.81 -21.07 -1.12
N THR A 168 -19.32 -20.33 -2.10
CA THR A 168 -20.63 -20.57 -2.75
C THR A 168 -20.51 -21.45 -4.00
N ASP A 169 -19.38 -21.38 -4.71
CA ASP A 169 -19.15 -22.05 -6.02
C ASP A 169 -18.41 -23.41 -5.89
N LEU A 170 -17.78 -23.70 -4.75
CA LEU A 170 -17.19 -25.01 -4.46
C LEU A 170 -18.20 -26.15 -4.36
N GLY A 171 -19.50 -25.84 -4.27
CA GLY A 171 -20.59 -26.80 -4.41
C GLY A 171 -20.80 -27.31 -5.84
N GLU A 172 -20.43 -26.51 -6.86
CA GLU A 172 -20.73 -26.81 -8.27
C GLU A 172 -19.48 -27.16 -9.11
N LEU A 173 -18.27 -26.73 -8.71
CA LEU A 173 -17.05 -26.92 -9.52
C LEU A 173 -16.20 -28.16 -9.20
N ARG A 174 -16.57 -29.00 -8.24
CA ARG A 174 -15.67 -30.02 -7.67
C ARG A 174 -15.40 -31.25 -8.57
N GLU A 175 -16.21 -31.51 -9.60
CA GLU A 175 -16.08 -32.73 -10.41
C GLU A 175 -15.15 -32.59 -11.65
N PRO A 176 -15.26 -31.56 -12.52
CA PRO A 176 -14.52 -31.57 -13.80
C PRO A 176 -13.05 -31.16 -13.71
N GLN A 177 -12.59 -30.53 -12.61
CA GLN A 177 -11.20 -30.14 -12.43
C GLN A 177 -10.33 -31.28 -11.87
N MET A 178 -10.90 -32.12 -11.00
CA MET A 178 -10.24 -33.28 -10.41
C MET A 178 -9.87 -34.31 -11.48
N ASP A 179 -10.78 -34.53 -12.44
CA ASP A 179 -10.58 -35.44 -13.57
C ASP A 179 -9.45 -35.01 -14.49
N ARG A 180 -9.27 -33.70 -14.71
CA ARG A 180 -8.16 -33.17 -15.52
C ARG A 180 -6.81 -33.39 -14.85
N VAL A 181 -6.76 -33.22 -13.53
CA VAL A 181 -5.54 -33.46 -12.74
C VAL A 181 -5.18 -34.95 -12.76
N LEU A 182 -6.16 -35.85 -12.60
CA LEU A 182 -5.95 -37.30 -12.68
C LEU A 182 -5.48 -37.74 -14.08
N GLN A 183 -6.05 -37.19 -15.15
CA GLN A 183 -5.62 -37.49 -16.52
C GLN A 183 -4.21 -36.98 -16.84
N TRP A 184 -3.86 -35.79 -16.35
CA TRP A 184 -2.50 -35.27 -16.49
C TRP A 184 -1.48 -36.16 -15.77
N TRP A 185 -1.83 -36.64 -14.57
CA TRP A 185 -0.98 -37.50 -13.77
C TRP A 185 -0.80 -38.92 -14.38
N GLN A 186 -1.84 -39.45 -15.04
CA GLN A 186 -1.75 -40.71 -15.78
C GLN A 186 -0.86 -40.60 -17.02
N LYS A 187 -0.85 -39.43 -17.70
CA LYS A 187 0.04 -39.19 -18.85
C LYS A 187 1.52 -39.15 -18.48
N LEU A 188 1.85 -38.78 -17.25
CA LEU A 188 3.23 -38.72 -16.74
C LEU A 188 3.81 -40.08 -16.32
N ARG A 189 2.97 -41.12 -16.21
CA ARG A 189 3.38 -42.49 -15.82
C ARG A 189 3.50 -43.46 -17.00
N ARG A 190 3.32 -42.99 -18.24
CA ARG A 190 3.65 -43.73 -19.47
C ARG A 190 4.92 -43.17 -20.07
#